data_AF-A0A9P5X069-F1
#
_entry.id   AF-A0A9P5X069-F1
#
_cell.length_a   1.000
_cell.length_b   1.000
_cell.length_c   1.000
_cell.angle_alpha   90.00
_cell.angle_beta   90.00
_cell.angle_gamma   90.00
#
_symmetry.space_group_name_H-M   'P 1'
#
loop_
_entity.id
_entity.type
_entity.pdbx_description
1 polymer ?
#
loop_
_entity_poly.entity_id
_entity_poly.type
_entity_poly.pdbx_seq_one_letter_code
_entity_poly.pdbx_strand_id
1 'polypeptide(L)'
;IKLHLKPLAIAANIIQSAFCWLDEVLITFSHLLCAYQMLPMDSQDTEACNMIIWSLKSRWAKANQQVFIAAVILNPFFRLNLFQKTTYFTYGAIDTLLSDLWTHFFGDPAPIQLCNDIQAYLNNSGPQFGSFNRCCNDLHHAADGLKTSPDPLRVWEDAVIPRERPNGLYWLALHILSIYANLASCKCLFSTLGLILTKLWICLSNKCLLGLAKL
;
A
#
# COMPACT_ATOMS: atom_id res chain seq x y z
N ILE A 1 4.52 -27.39 13.03
CA ILE A 1 5.60 -26.58 12.40
C ILE A 1 5.22 -26.01 11.01
N LYS A 2 4.96 -26.81 9.97
CA LYS A 2 4.67 -26.28 8.60
C LYS A 2 3.44 -25.36 8.51
N LEU A 3 2.39 -25.63 9.30
CA LEU A 3 1.17 -24.82 9.33
C LEU A 3 1.42 -23.40 9.92
N HIS A 4 2.28 -23.31 10.95
CA HIS A 4 2.59 -22.05 11.63
C HIS A 4 3.56 -21.16 10.87
N LEU A 5 4.45 -21.73 10.07
CA LEU A 5 5.46 -20.96 9.31
C LEU A 5 4.98 -20.50 7.94
N LYS A 6 3.99 -21.20 7.35
CA LYS A 6 3.48 -20.87 6.01
C LYS A 6 2.91 -19.44 5.92
N PRO A 7 2.08 -18.95 6.86
CA PRO A 7 1.58 -17.56 6.81
C PRO A 7 2.70 -16.53 6.86
N LEU A 8 3.72 -16.76 7.71
CA LEU A 8 4.89 -15.89 7.79
C LEU A 8 5.73 -15.90 6.51
N ALA A 9 5.92 -17.06 5.89
CA ALA A 9 6.66 -17.16 4.63
C ALA A 9 5.96 -16.41 3.49
N ILE A 10 4.62 -16.52 3.39
CA ILE A 10 3.83 -15.77 2.41
C ILE A 10 3.96 -14.27 2.67
N ALA A 11 3.75 -13.84 3.92
CA ALA A 11 3.85 -12.42 4.28
C ALA A 11 5.26 -11.84 4.03
N ALA A 12 6.31 -12.60 4.35
CA ALA A 12 7.68 -12.19 4.08
C ALA A 12 7.94 -12.03 2.58
N ASN A 13 7.47 -12.96 1.75
CA ASN A 13 7.65 -12.88 0.30
C ASN A 13 6.95 -11.65 -0.30
N ILE A 14 5.74 -11.32 0.17
CA ILE A 14 5.00 -10.13 -0.29
C ILE A 14 5.72 -8.85 0.16
N ILE A 15 6.03 -8.73 1.45
CA ILE A 15 6.65 -7.51 2.02
C ILE A 15 8.07 -7.30 1.49
N GLN A 16 8.77 -8.36 1.09
CA GLN A 16 10.11 -8.28 0.47
C GLN A 16 10.09 -8.12 -1.05
N SER A 17 8.91 -8.11 -1.69
CA SER A 17 8.77 -7.80 -3.11
C SER A 17 9.43 -6.46 -3.44
N ALA A 18 10.06 -6.32 -4.61
CA ALA A 18 10.67 -5.05 -5.01
C ALA A 18 9.65 -3.90 -5.08
N PHE A 19 8.38 -4.23 -5.32
CA PHE A 19 7.26 -3.30 -5.33
C PHE A 19 6.27 -3.81 -4.29
N CYS A 20 6.34 -3.24 -3.08
CA CYS A 20 5.36 -3.47 -2.03
C CYS A 20 4.86 -2.11 -1.55
N TRP A 21 3.59 -1.82 -1.83
CA TRP A 21 2.94 -0.57 -1.45
C TRP A 21 2.37 -0.63 -0.03
N LEU A 22 2.04 0.53 0.54
CA LEU A 22 1.55 0.63 1.92
C LEU A 22 0.24 -0.15 2.14
N ASP A 23 -0.67 -0.16 1.17
CA ASP A 23 -1.92 -0.90 1.21
C ASP A 23 -1.68 -2.42 1.25
N GLU A 24 -0.77 -2.93 0.41
CA GLU A 24 -0.37 -4.34 0.41
C GLU A 24 0.23 -4.76 1.76
N VAL A 25 0.99 -3.88 2.42
CA VAL A 25 1.50 -4.13 3.77
C VAL A 25 0.36 -4.27 4.76
N LEU A 26 -0.63 -3.38 4.77
CA LEU A 26 -1.75 -3.46 5.71
C LEU A 26 -2.61 -4.71 5.45
N ILE A 27 -2.84 -5.04 4.18
CA ILE A 27 -3.61 -6.23 3.78
C ILE A 27 -2.88 -7.50 4.22
N THR A 28 -1.57 -7.58 3.95
CA THR A 28 -0.74 -8.73 4.34
C THR A 28 -0.67 -8.87 5.85
N PHE A 29 -0.52 -7.76 6.56
CA PHE A 29 -0.50 -7.74 8.02
C PHE A 29 -1.84 -8.21 8.61
N SER A 30 -2.95 -7.76 8.05
CA SER A 30 -4.30 -8.17 8.46
C SER A 30 -4.55 -9.66 8.19
N HIS A 31 -4.15 -10.15 7.02
CA HIS A 31 -4.22 -11.56 6.67
C HIS A 31 -3.43 -12.44 7.66
N LEU A 32 -2.22 -12.01 8.02
CA LEU A 32 -1.37 -12.72 8.97
C LEU A 32 -2.02 -12.80 10.35
N LEU A 33 -2.61 -11.70 10.83
CA LEU A 33 -3.33 -11.66 12.10
C LEU A 33 -4.53 -12.63 12.08
N CYS A 34 -5.35 -12.59 11.03
CA CYS A 34 -6.49 -13.50 10.87
C CYS A 34 -6.05 -14.97 10.80
N ALA A 35 -4.96 -15.26 10.08
CA ALA A 35 -4.44 -16.62 9.95
C ALA A 35 -4.08 -17.21 11.32
N TYR A 36 -3.39 -16.45 12.19
CA TYR A 36 -3.06 -16.92 13.54
C TYR A 36 -4.24 -16.99 14.49
N GLN A 37 -5.27 -16.17 14.29
CA GLN A 37 -6.51 -16.26 15.07
C GLN A 37 -7.37 -17.48 14.70
N MET A 38 -7.27 -17.96 13.46
CA MET A 38 -8.08 -19.05 12.93
C MET A 38 -7.40 -20.43 12.98
N LEU A 39 -6.11 -20.49 13.35
CA LEU A 39 -5.41 -21.77 13.48
C LEU A 39 -6.04 -22.62 14.59
N PRO A 40 -6.28 -23.93 14.37
CA PRO A 40 -6.75 -24.83 15.41
C PRO A 40 -5.74 -24.86 16.56
N MET A 41 -6.20 -24.53 17.77
CA MET A 41 -5.33 -24.42 18.94
C MET A 41 -5.31 -25.74 19.72
N ASP A 42 -4.25 -26.52 19.55
CA ASP A 42 -3.78 -27.46 20.54
C ASP A 42 -3.02 -26.73 21.65
N SER A 43 -3.00 -27.30 22.86
CA SER A 43 -2.53 -26.60 24.08
C SER A 43 -1.07 -26.15 24.00
N GLN A 44 -0.23 -26.80 23.19
CA GLN A 44 1.17 -26.44 22.99
C GLN A 44 1.39 -25.29 21.99
N ASP A 45 0.54 -25.16 20.97
CA ASP A 45 0.71 -24.15 19.90
C ASP A 45 -0.02 -22.84 20.21
N THR A 46 -0.92 -22.86 21.20
CA THR A 46 -1.67 -21.69 21.68
C THR A 46 -0.75 -20.56 22.13
N GLU A 47 0.30 -20.89 22.89
CA GLU A 47 1.22 -19.88 23.43
C GLU A 47 2.03 -19.21 22.32
N ALA A 48 2.54 -20.01 21.37
CA ALA A 48 3.31 -19.49 20.24
C ALA A 48 2.45 -18.56 19.35
N CYS A 49 1.20 -18.95 19.07
CA CYS A 49 0.28 -18.13 18.29
C CYS A 49 -0.08 -16.83 19.01
N ASN A 50 -0.32 -16.88 20.32
CA ASN A 50 -0.59 -15.70 21.14
C ASN A 50 0.61 -14.74 21.14
N MET A 51 1.84 -15.26 21.25
CA MET A 51 3.06 -14.46 21.19
C MET A 51 3.24 -13.79 19.82
N ILE A 52 2.91 -14.48 18.73
CA ILE A 52 2.93 -13.90 17.38
C ILE A 52 1.87 -12.81 17.26
N ILE A 53 0.63 -13.07 17.67
CA ILE A 53 -0.46 -12.10 17.65
C ILE A 53 -0.10 -10.85 18.48
N TRP A 54 0.46 -11.04 19.67
CA TRP A 54 0.94 -9.96 20.52
C TRP A 54 2.02 -9.15 19.82
N SER A 55 3.04 -9.82 19.25
CA SER A 55 4.12 -9.16 18.51
C SER A 55 3.59 -8.33 17.34
N LEU A 56 2.63 -8.86 16.59
CA LEU A 56 1.96 -8.14 15.51
C LEU A 56 1.26 -6.89 16.07
N LYS A 57 0.36 -7.04 17.04
CA LYS A 57 -0.36 -5.91 17.65
C LYS A 57 0.60 -4.84 18.20
N SER A 58 1.68 -5.24 18.85
CA SER A 58 2.70 -4.30 19.37
C SER A 58 3.43 -3.55 18.27
N ARG A 59 3.69 -4.17 17.12
CA ARG A 59 4.29 -3.49 15.95
C ARG A 59 3.31 -2.53 15.31
N TRP A 60 2.05 -2.93 15.15
CA TRP A 60 1.00 -2.07 14.63
C TRP A 60 0.79 -0.83 15.51
N ALA A 61 0.78 -0.99 16.83
CA ALA A 61 0.65 0.12 17.79
C ALA A 61 1.75 1.19 17.66
N LYS A 62 2.93 0.83 17.13
CA LYS A 62 4.06 1.74 16.91
C LYS A 62 4.16 2.28 15.48
N ALA A 63 3.36 1.74 14.56
CA ALA A 63 3.37 2.13 13.16
C ALA A 63 2.63 3.46 12.97
N ASN A 64 2.93 4.16 11.87
CA ASN A 64 2.11 5.29 11.43
C ASN A 64 0.79 4.77 10.83
N GLN A 65 -0.13 4.32 11.67
CA GLN A 65 -1.34 3.58 11.25
C GLN A 65 -2.17 4.36 10.24
N GLN A 66 -2.24 5.67 10.38
CA GLN A 66 -3.03 6.57 9.54
C GLN A 66 -2.65 6.45 8.07
N VAL A 67 -1.35 6.42 7.74
CA VAL A 67 -0.90 6.34 6.33
C VAL A 67 -1.24 4.98 5.69
N PHE A 68 -1.12 3.89 6.46
CA PHE A 68 -1.49 2.54 6.00
C PHE A 68 -2.99 2.41 5.75
N ILE A 69 -3.80 2.95 6.67
CA ILE A 69 -5.26 2.97 6.55
C ILE A 69 -5.66 3.82 5.34
N ALA A 70 -5.08 5.02 5.19
CA ALA A 70 -5.34 5.90 4.06
C ALA A 70 -4.96 5.26 2.73
N ALA A 71 -3.84 4.54 2.65
CA ALA A 71 -3.45 3.82 1.43
C ALA A 71 -4.52 2.80 1.00
N VAL A 72 -5.08 2.03 1.93
CA VAL A 72 -6.17 1.08 1.60
C VAL A 72 -7.46 1.80 1.19
N ILE A 73 -7.82 2.90 1.86
CA ILE A 73 -9.01 3.70 1.50
C ILE A 73 -8.85 4.31 0.10
N LEU A 74 -7.68 4.86 -0.20
CA LEU A 74 -7.37 5.49 -1.48
C LEU A 74 -7.10 4.47 -2.59
N ASN A 75 -6.94 3.18 -2.28
CA ASN A 75 -6.90 2.13 -3.27
C ASN A 75 -8.31 1.91 -3.87
N PRO A 76 -8.52 2.16 -5.18
CA PRO A 76 -9.82 2.04 -5.84
C PRO A 76 -10.43 0.63 -5.86
N PHE A 77 -9.60 -0.41 -5.73
CA PHE A 77 -10.05 -1.81 -5.69
C PHE A 77 -10.69 -2.16 -4.34
N PHE A 78 -10.24 -1.52 -3.26
CA PHE A 78 -10.64 -1.88 -1.90
C PHE A 78 -11.57 -0.84 -1.28
N ARG A 79 -11.18 0.43 -1.28
CA ARG A 79 -11.87 1.51 -0.57
C ARG A 79 -12.18 1.10 0.88
N LEU A 80 -13.46 1.09 1.24
CA LEU A 80 -13.93 0.68 2.56
C LEU A 80 -14.30 -0.80 2.66
N ASN A 81 -14.22 -1.57 1.57
CA ASN A 81 -14.70 -2.96 1.52
C ASN A 81 -13.92 -3.91 2.44
N LEU A 82 -12.67 -3.58 2.77
CA LEU A 82 -11.84 -4.38 3.68
C LEU A 82 -12.05 -4.04 5.16
N PHE A 83 -12.71 -2.93 5.46
CA PHE A 83 -12.95 -2.49 6.83
C PHE A 83 -14.31 -2.97 7.31
N GLN A 84 -14.38 -3.38 8.58
CA GLN A 84 -15.67 -3.66 9.21
C GLN A 84 -16.49 -2.37 9.32
N LYS A 85 -17.79 -2.49 9.09
CA LYS A 85 -18.74 -1.38 9.28
C LYS A 85 -18.75 -0.98 10.76
N THR A 86 -18.03 0.09 11.07
CA THR A 86 -17.86 0.61 12.43
C THR A 86 -17.99 2.14 12.41
N THR A 87 -18.22 2.73 13.57
CA THR A 87 -18.34 4.19 13.73
C THR A 87 -17.04 4.94 13.45
N TYR A 88 -15.90 4.24 13.35
CA TYR A 88 -14.59 4.82 13.06
C TYR A 88 -14.37 5.15 11.57
N PHE A 89 -15.20 4.61 10.66
CA PHE A 89 -15.11 4.86 9.21
C PHE A 89 -16.31 5.66 8.69
N THR A 90 -16.75 6.66 9.45
CA THR A 90 -17.72 7.65 8.96
C THR A 90 -17.05 8.60 7.95
N TYR A 91 -17.85 9.26 7.10
CA TYR A 91 -17.33 10.26 6.17
C TYR A 91 -16.50 11.35 6.87
N GLY A 92 -16.98 11.86 8.01
CA GLY A 92 -16.24 12.87 8.78
C GLY A 92 -14.91 12.34 9.34
N ALA A 93 -14.88 11.10 9.84
CA ALA A 93 -13.64 10.51 10.34
C ALA A 93 -12.60 10.28 9.22
N ILE A 94 -13.05 9.87 8.03
CA ILE A 94 -12.19 9.69 6.86
C ILE A 94 -11.71 11.06 6.35
N ASP A 95 -12.57 12.06 6.32
CA ASP A 95 -12.22 13.43 5.95
C ASP A 95 -11.16 14.03 6.88
N THR A 96 -11.33 13.88 8.20
CA THR A 96 -10.31 14.27 9.19
C THR A 96 -8.99 13.53 8.95
N LEU A 97 -9.04 12.20 8.80
CA LEU A 97 -7.85 11.38 8.54
C LEU A 97 -7.07 11.86 7.31
N LEU A 98 -7.76 12.07 6.18
CA LEU A 98 -7.12 12.46 4.92
C LEU A 98 -6.68 13.93 4.93
N SER A 99 -7.41 14.81 5.62
CA SER A 99 -7.04 16.22 5.80
C SER A 99 -5.81 16.39 6.71
N ASP A 100 -5.71 15.59 7.77
CA ASP A 100 -4.56 15.56 8.66
C ASP A 100 -3.31 15.08 7.90
N LEU A 101 -3.46 14.02 7.09
CA LEU A 101 -2.38 13.52 6.24
C LEU A 101 -1.98 14.53 5.16
N TRP A 102 -2.94 15.22 4.54
CA TRP A 102 -2.64 16.31 3.62
C TRP A 102 -1.76 17.37 4.29
N THR A 103 -2.19 17.85 5.45
CA THR A 103 -1.46 18.86 6.22
C THR A 103 -0.07 18.36 6.60
N HIS A 104 0.06 17.08 6.97
CA HIS A 104 1.33 16.47 7.31
C HIS A 104 2.31 16.40 6.12
N PHE A 105 1.83 16.02 4.93
CA PHE A 105 2.70 15.86 3.76
C PHE A 105 3.03 17.17 3.05
N PHE A 106 2.07 18.11 2.99
CA PHE A 106 2.20 19.33 2.19
C PHE A 106 2.45 20.59 3.00
N GLY A 107 2.24 20.56 4.33
CA GLY A 107 2.45 21.73 5.21
C GLY A 107 1.38 22.81 5.08
N ASP A 108 0.44 22.66 4.14
CA ASP A 108 -0.69 23.55 3.90
C ASP A 108 -2.00 22.92 4.40
N PRO A 109 -3.01 23.74 4.79
CA PRO A 109 -4.32 23.22 5.13
C PRO A 109 -4.96 22.49 3.94
N ALA A 110 -5.74 21.45 4.24
CA ALA A 110 -6.48 20.69 3.25
C ALA A 110 -7.41 21.59 2.41
N PRO A 111 -7.48 21.41 1.08
CA PRO A 111 -8.40 22.15 0.23
C PRO A 111 -9.85 21.94 0.68
N ILE A 112 -10.65 23.01 0.68
CA ILE A 112 -12.08 22.95 1.09
C ILE A 112 -12.86 21.89 0.29
N GLN A 113 -12.48 21.70 -0.98
CA GLN A 113 -13.13 20.75 -1.87
C GLN A 113 -12.81 19.27 -1.54
N LEU A 114 -11.77 19.00 -0.75
CA LEU A 114 -11.31 17.64 -0.43
C LEU A 114 -12.43 16.79 0.17
N CYS A 115 -13.23 17.34 1.08
CA CYS A 115 -14.33 16.62 1.73
C CYS A 115 -15.39 16.13 0.71
N ASN A 116 -15.73 16.99 -0.26
CA ASN A 116 -16.67 16.65 -1.33
C ASN A 116 -16.09 15.57 -2.25
N ASP A 117 -14.81 15.69 -2.59
CA ASP A 117 -14.12 14.73 -3.45
C ASP A 117 -14.01 13.36 -2.77
N ILE A 118 -13.74 13.32 -1.45
CA ILE A 118 -13.72 12.08 -0.65
C ILE A 118 -15.08 11.39 -0.70
N GLN A 119 -16.16 12.13 -0.46
CA GLN A 119 -17.52 11.57 -0.52
C GLN A 119 -17.87 11.06 -1.91
N ALA A 120 -17.51 11.81 -2.96
CA ALA A 120 -17.76 11.41 -4.35
C ALA A 120 -16.97 10.14 -4.71
N TYR A 121 -15.69 10.07 -4.35
CA TYR A 121 -14.82 8.91 -4.55
C TYR A 121 -15.36 7.65 -3.85
N LEU A 122 -15.70 7.76 -2.55
CA LEU A 122 -16.18 6.63 -1.76
C LEU A 122 -17.52 6.09 -2.28
N ASN A 123 -18.39 6.97 -2.81
CA ASN A 123 -19.67 6.59 -3.38
C ASN A 123 -19.63 6.18 -4.85
N ASN A 124 -18.46 6.27 -5.53
CA ASN A 124 -18.37 6.16 -6.99
C ASN A 124 -19.30 7.13 -7.72
N SER A 125 -19.46 8.32 -7.17
CA SER A 125 -20.41 9.32 -7.65
C SER A 125 -19.69 10.46 -8.38
N GLY A 126 -20.43 11.12 -9.26
CA GLY A 126 -19.95 12.27 -10.00
C GLY A 126 -19.12 11.92 -11.24
N PRO A 127 -18.84 12.92 -12.09
CA PRO A 127 -18.22 12.71 -13.39
C PRO A 127 -16.76 12.25 -13.28
N GLN A 128 -16.07 12.61 -12.19
CA GLN A 128 -14.65 12.31 -12.00
C GLN A 128 -14.39 10.87 -11.52
N PHE A 129 -15.32 10.26 -10.78
CA PHE A 129 -15.11 8.95 -10.14
C PHE A 129 -16.00 7.84 -10.70
N GLY A 130 -17.02 8.17 -11.48
CA GLY A 130 -17.96 7.18 -12.03
C GLY A 130 -17.30 6.13 -12.95
N SER A 131 -16.14 6.43 -13.53
CA SER A 131 -15.38 5.50 -14.37
C SER A 131 -14.46 4.55 -13.60
N PHE A 132 -14.20 4.80 -12.30
CA PHE A 132 -13.20 4.05 -11.53
C PHE A 132 -13.52 2.56 -11.49
N ASN A 133 -14.78 2.18 -11.26
CA ASN A 133 -15.16 0.77 -11.21
C ASN A 133 -14.89 0.04 -12.53
N ARG A 134 -15.10 0.72 -13.67
CA ARG A 134 -14.80 0.17 -14.99
C ARG A 134 -13.28 0.01 -15.17
N CYS A 135 -12.52 1.06 -14.88
CA CYS A 135 -11.05 1.03 -14.96
C CYS A 135 -10.46 -0.07 -14.07
N CYS A 136 -10.95 -0.20 -12.84
CA CYS A 136 -10.58 -1.29 -11.94
C CYS A 136 -10.84 -2.67 -12.58
N ASN A 137 -12.03 -2.91 -13.12
CA ASN A 137 -12.35 -4.20 -13.74
C ASN A 137 -11.44 -4.49 -14.95
N ASP A 138 -11.21 -3.50 -15.80
CA ASP A 138 -10.34 -3.62 -16.98
C ASP A 138 -8.89 -3.93 -16.57
N LEU A 139 -8.37 -3.26 -15.54
CA LEU A 139 -7.04 -3.52 -14.99
C LEU A 139 -6.94 -4.88 -14.28
N HIS A 140 -7.97 -5.31 -13.55
CA HIS A 140 -8.01 -6.64 -12.95
C HIS A 140 -7.93 -7.72 -14.03
N HIS A 141 -8.74 -7.61 -15.09
CA HIS A 141 -8.71 -8.57 -16.19
C HIS A 141 -7.36 -8.60 -16.91
N ALA A 142 -6.73 -7.45 -17.12
CA ALA A 142 -5.39 -7.38 -17.70
C ALA A 142 -4.33 -8.03 -16.79
N ALA A 143 -4.41 -7.76 -15.48
CA ALA A 143 -3.48 -8.29 -14.49
C ALA A 143 -3.63 -9.81 -14.31
N ASP A 144 -4.85 -10.34 -14.34
CA ASP A 144 -5.14 -11.78 -14.31
C ASP A 144 -4.50 -12.50 -15.51
N GLY A 145 -4.58 -11.91 -16.70
CA GLY A 145 -3.93 -12.43 -17.90
C GLY A 145 -2.41 -12.51 -17.79
N LEU A 146 -1.79 -11.59 -17.05
CA LEU A 146 -0.34 -11.51 -16.83
C LEU A 146 0.13 -12.16 -15.51
N LYS A 147 -0.80 -12.65 -14.68
CA LYS A 147 -0.54 -13.16 -13.32
C LYS A 147 0.20 -12.16 -12.43
N THR A 148 -0.13 -10.88 -12.56
CA THR A 148 0.44 -9.79 -11.77
C THR A 148 -0.62 -9.17 -10.85
N SER A 149 -0.20 -8.40 -9.85
CA SER A 149 -1.12 -7.56 -9.06
C SER A 149 -1.51 -6.33 -9.89
N PRO A 150 -2.79 -5.91 -9.89
CA PRO A 150 -3.20 -4.68 -10.57
C PRO A 150 -2.66 -3.45 -9.83
N ASP A 151 -2.17 -2.47 -10.58
CA ASP A 151 -1.61 -1.23 -10.04
C ASP A 151 -2.73 -0.22 -9.75
N PRO A 152 -2.96 0.19 -8.48
CA PRO A 152 -3.99 1.16 -8.13
C PRO A 152 -3.66 2.58 -8.60
N LEU A 153 -2.38 2.94 -8.81
CA LEU A 153 -2.00 4.25 -9.31
C LEU A 153 -2.55 4.50 -10.72
N ARG A 154 -2.57 3.47 -11.56
CA ARG A 154 -3.06 3.57 -12.94
C ARG A 154 -4.51 4.05 -13.02
N VAL A 155 -5.36 3.66 -12.06
CA VAL A 155 -6.75 4.13 -11.99
C VAL A 155 -6.81 5.63 -11.73
N TRP A 156 -5.93 6.13 -10.86
CA TRP A 156 -5.86 7.56 -10.54
C TRP A 156 -5.24 8.36 -11.70
N GLU A 157 -4.20 7.83 -12.34
CA GLU A 157 -3.54 8.44 -13.50
C GLU A 157 -4.49 8.55 -14.70
N ASP A 158 -5.23 7.48 -15.02
CA ASP A 158 -6.19 7.44 -16.13
C ASP A 158 -7.37 8.39 -15.92
N ALA A 159 -7.65 8.77 -14.67
CA ALA A 159 -8.73 9.68 -14.32
C ALA A 159 -8.31 11.17 -14.33
N VAL A 160 -7.01 11.47 -14.48
CA VAL A 160 -6.54 12.86 -14.57
C VAL A 160 -6.97 13.49 -15.89
N ILE A 161 -7.70 14.60 -15.81
CA ILE A 161 -8.06 15.40 -16.99
C ILE A 161 -6.80 16.08 -17.53
N PRO A 162 -6.40 15.83 -18.79
CA PRO A 162 -5.21 16.47 -19.35
C PRO A 162 -5.33 18.00 -19.31
N ARG A 163 -4.25 18.66 -18.87
CA ARG A 163 -4.11 20.13 -18.79
C ARG A 163 -4.93 20.83 -17.69
N GLU A 164 -5.65 20.09 -16.86
CA GLU A 164 -6.24 20.63 -15.64
C GLU A 164 -5.36 20.32 -14.42
N ARG A 165 -5.46 21.17 -13.38
CA ARG A 165 -4.80 20.88 -12.11
C ARG A 165 -5.55 19.73 -11.42
N PRO A 166 -4.85 18.63 -11.03
CA PRO A 166 -5.49 17.57 -10.28
C PRO A 166 -6.09 18.11 -8.98
N ASN A 167 -7.25 17.61 -8.59
CA ASN A 167 -7.87 17.99 -7.32
C ASN A 167 -6.99 17.52 -6.13
N GLY A 168 -7.30 17.99 -4.92
CA GLY A 168 -6.52 17.64 -3.72
C GLY A 168 -6.51 16.13 -3.46
N LEU A 169 -7.64 15.45 -3.68
CA LEU A 169 -7.71 14.01 -3.43
C LEU A 169 -6.79 13.20 -4.35
N TYR A 170 -6.68 13.58 -5.62
CA TYR A 170 -5.80 12.92 -6.59
C TYR A 170 -4.34 13.08 -6.21
N TRP A 171 -3.94 14.29 -5.83
CA TRP A 171 -2.57 14.54 -5.34
C TRP A 171 -2.25 13.70 -4.12
N LEU A 172 -3.18 13.63 -3.16
CA LEU A 172 -3.00 12.81 -1.96
C LEU A 172 -2.92 11.31 -2.29
N ALA A 173 -3.79 10.82 -3.18
CA ALA A 173 -3.81 9.43 -3.63
C ALA A 173 -2.52 9.04 -4.34
N LEU A 174 -2.10 9.81 -5.35
CA LEU A 174 -0.85 9.57 -6.06
C LEU A 174 0.36 9.64 -5.11
N HIS A 175 0.36 10.58 -4.16
CA HIS A 175 1.44 10.68 -3.18
C HIS A 175 1.50 9.46 -2.26
N ILE A 176 0.38 9.06 -1.65
CA ILE A 176 0.38 7.95 -0.68
C ILE A 176 0.61 6.59 -1.38
N LEU A 177 -0.04 6.35 -2.52
CA LEU A 177 0.06 5.08 -3.24
C LEU A 177 1.40 4.87 -3.94
N SER A 178 2.17 5.94 -4.20
CA SER A 178 3.53 5.83 -4.73
C SER A 178 4.60 5.51 -3.66
N ILE A 179 4.23 5.52 -2.37
CA ILE A 179 5.15 5.17 -1.29
C ILE A 179 5.37 3.65 -1.27
N TYR A 180 6.62 3.24 -1.48
CA TYR A 180 7.05 1.87 -1.26
C TYR A 180 7.37 1.64 0.22
N ALA A 181 6.79 0.58 0.78
CA ALA A 181 6.88 0.27 2.20
C ALA A 181 8.20 -0.41 2.60
N ASN A 182 9.01 -0.82 1.63
CA ASN A 182 10.28 -1.49 1.88
C ASN A 182 11.46 -0.75 1.25
N LEU A 183 12.61 -0.89 1.91
CA LEU A 183 13.92 -0.62 1.31
C LEU A 183 14.40 -1.83 0.48
N ALA A 184 13.55 -2.84 0.24
CA ALA A 184 13.94 -4.07 -0.45
C ALA A 184 14.20 -3.81 -1.92
N SER A 185 13.48 -2.87 -2.56
CA SER A 185 13.84 -2.30 -3.86
C SER A 185 15.29 -1.80 -3.88
N CYS A 186 15.65 -0.94 -2.92
CA CYS A 186 17.01 -0.45 -2.75
C CYS A 186 17.99 -1.60 -2.47
N LYS A 187 17.67 -2.55 -1.59
CA LYS A 187 18.55 -3.70 -1.28
C LYS A 187 18.74 -4.63 -2.49
N CYS A 188 17.71 -4.85 -3.30
CA CYS A 188 17.79 -5.63 -4.53
C CYS A 188 18.68 -4.92 -5.55
N LEU A 189 18.45 -3.61 -5.74
CA LEU A 189 19.29 -2.76 -6.58
C LEU A 189 20.74 -2.73 -6.08
N PHE A 190 20.99 -2.62 -4.77
CA PHE A 190 22.32 -2.71 -4.18
C PHE A 190 22.93 -4.11 -4.27
N SER A 191 22.14 -5.17 -4.29
CA SER A 191 22.62 -6.53 -4.52
C SER A 191 23.02 -6.73 -5.99
N THR A 192 22.23 -6.24 -6.94
CA THR A 192 22.56 -6.21 -8.37
C THR A 192 23.81 -5.37 -8.64
N LEU A 193 23.89 -4.18 -8.04
CA LEU A 193 25.10 -3.35 -8.09
C LEU A 193 26.26 -4.03 -7.38
N GLY A 194 26.03 -4.75 -6.28
CA GLY A 194 27.02 -5.55 -5.58
C GLY A 194 27.59 -6.66 -6.46
N LEU A 195 26.75 -7.35 -7.24
CA LEU A 195 27.21 -8.33 -8.24
C LEU A 195 28.08 -7.69 -9.32
N ILE A 196 27.76 -6.47 -9.76
CA ILE A 196 28.57 -5.69 -10.70
C ILE A 196 29.91 -5.26 -10.05
N LEU A 197 29.88 -4.84 -8.79
CA LEU A 197 31.04 -4.35 -8.04
C LEU A 197 32.01 -5.45 -7.61
N THR A 198 31.51 -6.66 -7.30
CA THR A 198 32.31 -7.73 -6.67
C THR A 198 32.75 -8.82 -7.63
N LYS A 199 32.11 -8.98 -8.80
CA LYS A 199 32.63 -9.88 -9.84
C LYS A 199 33.72 -9.15 -10.64
N LEU A 200 34.96 -9.61 -10.44
CA LEU A 200 36.24 -9.11 -10.97
C LEU A 200 36.32 -8.81 -12.48
N TRP A 201 35.27 -9.10 -13.25
CA TRP A 201 35.24 -8.99 -14.71
C TRP A 201 34.44 -7.79 -15.24
N ILE A 202 33.70 -7.05 -14.41
CA ILE A 202 32.93 -5.84 -14.83
C ILE A 202 33.05 -4.72 -13.78
N CYS A 203 34.26 -4.47 -13.27
CA CYS A 203 34.49 -3.35 -12.35
C CYS A 203 34.30 -2.00 -13.07
N LEU A 204 33.09 -1.45 -13.03
CA LEU A 204 32.84 -0.05 -13.36
C LEU A 204 33.29 0.84 -12.20
N SER A 205 33.93 1.97 -12.51
CA SER A 205 34.38 2.90 -11.47
C SER A 205 33.19 3.54 -10.75
N ASN A 206 33.37 3.89 -9.47
CA ASN A 206 32.34 4.55 -8.63
C ASN A 206 31.71 5.79 -9.30
N LYS A 207 32.45 6.51 -10.15
CA LYS A 207 31.91 7.67 -10.88
C LYS A 207 30.87 7.29 -11.94
N CYS A 208 31.05 6.15 -12.62
CA CYS A 208 30.12 5.66 -13.63
C CYS A 208 28.82 5.14 -12.99
N LEU A 209 28.95 4.52 -11.82
CA LEU A 209 27.86 3.95 -11.04
C LEU A 209 26.95 5.03 -10.42
N LEU A 210 27.53 6.13 -9.93
CA LEU A 210 26.78 7.33 -9.50
C LEU A 210 26.08 8.05 -10.66
N GLY A 211 26.56 7.87 -11.90
CA GLY A 211 25.89 8.37 -13.10
C GLY A 211 24.66 7.54 -13.48
N LEU A 212 24.74 6.21 -13.33
CA LEU A 212 23.64 5.29 -13.62
C LEU A 212 22.52 5.33 -12.57
N ALA A 213 22.84 5.55 -11.30
CA ALA A 213 21.85 5.64 -10.22
C ALA A 213 21.11 7.01 -10.17
N LYS A 214 21.47 7.95 -11.05
CA LYS A 214 20.85 9.28 -11.17
C LYS A 214 19.94 9.44 -12.40
N LEU A 215 19.82 8.38 -13.22
CA LEU A 215 18.82 8.25 -14.28
C LEU A 215 17.53 7.68 -13.69
#